data_AF-A0A382ZL23-F1
#
_entry.id   AF-A0A382ZL23-F1
#
_cell.length_a   1.000
_cell.length_b   1.000
_cell.length_c   1.000
_cell.angle_alpha   90.00
_cell.angle_beta   90.00
_cell.angle_gamma   90.00
#
_symmetry.space_group_name_H-M   'P 1'
#
loop_
_entity.id
_entity.type
_entity.pdbx_description
1 polymer ?
#
loop_
_entity_poly.entity_id
_entity_poly.type
_entity_poly.pdbx_seq_one_letter_code
_entity_poly.pdbx_strand_id
1 'polypeptide(L)'
;NPFLGPRHKTAVVTTDLPLVPDKPIDFGLQDFCSKCRKCARECPVQAIPFGDKVLYNGYEIWKPDVVKCTSYRTTNPQGSACSRCMKICPFNKEGLFTHWVALWMAIKLPFSRSFLIWLDDVLGYGIPNPIKKWWLDLEIVNGSVQKAKKTSNKGLNSTRNIPEDNNSIAIFPPETHPLPENSNSHVPDRQVGKKDTKLAERKLKELYENL
;
A
#
# COMPACT_ATOMS: atom_id res chain seq x y z
N ASN A 1 -11.19 3.04 3.17
CA ASN A 1 -12.24 3.95 3.66
C ASN A 1 -12.53 4.99 2.58
N PRO A 2 -13.79 5.22 2.16
CA PRO A 2 -14.13 6.10 1.04
C PRO A 2 -13.86 7.60 1.31
N PHE A 3 -13.76 8.01 2.58
CA PHE A 3 -13.61 9.42 2.97
C PHE A 3 -12.17 9.77 3.36
N LEU A 4 -11.51 8.90 4.14
CA LEU A 4 -10.15 9.10 4.64
C LEU A 4 -9.09 8.42 3.76
N GLY A 5 -9.50 7.63 2.77
CA GLY A 5 -8.62 6.78 2.00
C GLY A 5 -7.85 5.79 2.90
N PRO A 6 -6.55 5.56 2.65
CA PRO A 6 -5.70 4.75 3.51
C PRO A 6 -5.12 5.51 4.72
N ARG A 7 -5.49 6.78 4.95
CA ARG A 7 -4.91 7.64 6.00
C ARG A 7 -5.54 7.37 7.38
N HIS A 8 -5.36 6.17 7.91
CA HIS A 8 -5.81 5.82 9.26
C HIS A 8 -4.95 4.72 9.90
N LYS A 9 -5.09 4.60 11.22
CA LYS A 9 -4.65 3.45 12.03
C LYS A 9 -5.87 2.87 12.71
N THR A 10 -5.88 1.55 12.87
CA THR A 10 -7.01 0.83 13.44
C THR A 10 -6.62 0.23 14.77
N ALA A 11 -7.53 0.27 15.74
CA ALA A 11 -7.46 -0.45 16.99
C ALA A 11 -8.70 -1.37 17.08
N VAL A 12 -8.56 -2.50 17.77
CA VAL A 12 -9.62 -3.51 17.89
C VAL A 12 -9.75 -3.87 19.37
N VAL A 13 -10.99 -3.90 19.86
CA VAL A 13 -11.36 -4.41 21.18
C VAL A 13 -12.38 -5.53 20.96
N THR A 14 -12.09 -6.71 21.50
CA THR A 14 -13.00 -7.85 21.50
C THR A 14 -13.79 -7.86 22.80
N THR A 15 -15.08 -8.22 22.72
CA THR A 15 -15.97 -8.27 23.88
C THR A 15 -17.04 -9.33 23.66
N ASP A 16 -17.52 -9.93 24.76
CA ASP A 16 -18.66 -10.84 24.76
C ASP A 16 -20.01 -10.08 24.85
N LEU A 17 -19.99 -8.74 24.90
CA LEU A 17 -21.19 -7.92 24.84
C LEU A 17 -21.96 -8.22 23.53
N PRO A 18 -23.27 -8.55 23.59
CA PRO A 18 -24.06 -8.77 22.39
C PRO A 18 -24.22 -7.47 21.60
N LEU A 19 -23.59 -7.41 20.42
CA LEU A 19 -23.63 -6.29 19.49
C LEU A 19 -24.12 -6.76 18.11
N VAL A 20 -24.78 -5.88 17.36
CA VAL A 20 -25.18 -6.15 15.97
C VAL A 20 -23.99 -5.89 15.05
N PRO A 21 -23.49 -6.86 14.27
CA PRO A 21 -22.39 -6.64 13.34
C PRO A 21 -22.78 -5.74 12.17
N ASP A 22 -21.88 -4.84 11.79
CA ASP A 22 -21.98 -4.08 10.55
C ASP A 22 -21.77 -4.97 9.31
N LYS A 23 -22.21 -4.48 8.15
CA LYS A 23 -21.99 -5.15 6.85
C LYS A 23 -20.72 -4.62 6.16
N PRO A 24 -20.04 -5.46 5.35
CA PRO A 24 -19.02 -4.98 4.42
C PRO A 24 -19.57 -3.93 3.46
N ILE A 25 -18.68 -3.09 2.92
CA ILE A 25 -19.03 -2.02 1.98
C ILE A 25 -18.40 -2.26 0.60
N ASP A 26 -19.11 -1.85 -0.45
CA ASP A 26 -18.55 -1.67 -1.79
C ASP A 26 -18.75 -0.21 -2.22
N PHE A 27 -17.66 0.42 -2.63
CA PHE A 27 -17.63 1.78 -3.16
C PHE A 27 -16.87 1.85 -4.49
N GLY A 28 -16.72 0.71 -5.16
CA GLY A 28 -16.06 0.59 -6.46
C GLY A 28 -14.54 0.66 -6.39
N LEU A 29 -13.95 0.39 -5.21
CA LEU A 29 -12.50 0.45 -5.02
C LEU A 29 -11.74 -0.58 -5.87
N GLN A 30 -12.32 -1.76 -6.11
CA GLN A 30 -11.71 -2.81 -6.92
C GLN A 30 -11.38 -2.31 -8.34
N ASP A 31 -12.37 -1.70 -9.00
CA ASP A 31 -12.21 -1.14 -10.34
C ASP A 31 -11.35 0.15 -10.34
N PHE A 32 -11.39 0.95 -9.28
CA PHE A 32 -10.48 2.10 -9.19
C PHE A 32 -9.01 1.66 -9.08
N CYS A 33 -8.73 0.70 -8.21
CA CYS A 33 -7.36 0.23 -7.96
C CYS A 33 -6.76 -0.53 -9.15
N SER A 34 -7.57 -1.29 -9.90
CA SER A 34 -7.10 -1.98 -11.11
C SER A 34 -6.56 -1.02 -12.18
N LYS A 35 -7.04 0.24 -12.18
CA LYS A 35 -6.64 1.30 -13.13
C LYS A 35 -5.51 2.19 -12.62
N CYS A 36 -5.39 2.40 -11.30
CA CYS A 36 -4.62 3.52 -10.75
C CYS A 36 -3.09 3.31 -10.71
N ARG A 37 -2.61 2.22 -10.12
CA ARG A 37 -1.19 1.87 -9.94
C ARG A 37 -0.26 2.94 -9.32
N LYS A 38 -0.76 4.11 -8.88
CA LYS A 38 0.05 5.21 -8.31
C LYS A 38 0.83 4.79 -7.07
N CYS A 39 0.26 3.96 -6.20
CA CYS A 39 0.96 3.45 -5.01
C CYS A 39 2.12 2.52 -5.33
N ALA A 40 1.96 1.66 -6.32
CA ALA A 40 3.03 0.83 -6.85
C ALA A 40 4.13 1.69 -7.48
N ARG A 41 3.75 2.65 -8.33
CA ARG A 41 4.69 3.59 -8.97
C ARG A 41 5.50 4.37 -7.93
N GLU A 42 4.87 4.90 -6.90
CA GLU A 42 5.54 5.78 -5.93
C GLU A 42 6.26 5.04 -4.79
N CYS A 43 6.16 3.71 -4.71
CA CYS A 43 6.85 2.93 -3.70
C CYS A 43 8.38 3.03 -3.88
N PRO A 44 9.15 3.44 -2.85
CA PRO A 44 10.61 3.58 -2.99
C PRO A 44 11.34 2.28 -3.35
N VAL A 45 10.80 1.14 -2.91
CA VAL A 45 11.42 -0.19 -3.06
C VAL A 45 10.61 -1.15 -3.93
N GLN A 46 9.57 -0.65 -4.61
CA GLN A 46 8.70 -1.46 -5.47
C GLN A 46 8.22 -2.74 -4.77
N ALA A 47 7.63 -2.56 -3.59
CA ALA A 47 7.06 -3.63 -2.79
C ALA A 47 5.56 -3.85 -3.07
N ILE A 48 4.89 -2.90 -3.71
CA ILE A 48 3.46 -3.01 -4.04
C ILE A 48 3.34 -3.57 -5.46
N PRO A 49 2.50 -4.60 -5.70
CA PRO A 49 2.31 -5.19 -7.02
C PRO A 49 1.73 -4.17 -8.01
N PHE A 50 2.11 -4.32 -9.27
CA PHE A 50 1.49 -3.60 -10.39
C PHE A 50 0.44 -4.45 -11.11
N GLY A 51 0.60 -5.77 -11.08
CA GLY A 51 -0.30 -6.73 -11.69
C GLY A 51 -1.55 -6.99 -10.86
N ASP A 52 -2.24 -8.06 -11.23
CA ASP A 52 -3.53 -8.43 -10.64
C ASP A 52 -3.41 -8.98 -9.22
N LYS A 53 -4.58 -9.19 -8.61
CA LYS A 53 -4.73 -9.84 -7.31
C LYS A 53 -4.25 -11.29 -7.39
N VAL A 54 -3.94 -11.85 -6.22
CA VAL A 54 -3.55 -13.24 -6.05
C VAL A 54 -4.40 -13.89 -4.96
N LEU A 55 -4.51 -15.22 -5.00
CA LEU A 55 -5.12 -15.98 -3.91
C LEU A 55 -4.07 -16.19 -2.81
N TYR A 56 -4.31 -15.65 -1.62
CA TYR A 56 -3.38 -15.75 -0.49
C TYR A 56 -4.15 -16.16 0.77
N ASN A 57 -3.76 -17.29 1.37
CA ASN A 57 -4.38 -17.81 2.60
C ASN A 57 -5.93 -17.84 2.52
N GLY A 58 -6.47 -18.32 1.40
CA GLY A 58 -7.92 -18.47 1.21
C GLY A 58 -8.68 -17.19 0.84
N TYR A 59 -8.01 -16.05 0.64
CA TYR A 59 -8.67 -14.81 0.21
C TYR A 59 -7.95 -14.10 -0.93
N GLU A 60 -8.69 -13.29 -1.67
CA GLU A 60 -8.18 -12.51 -2.79
C GLU A 60 -7.55 -11.18 -2.32
N ILE A 61 -6.34 -10.87 -2.79
CA ILE A 61 -5.63 -9.65 -2.39
C ILE A 61 -4.57 -9.21 -3.41
N TRP A 62 -4.34 -7.90 -3.54
CA TRP A 62 -3.08 -7.37 -4.08
C TRP A 62 -1.99 -7.49 -3.03
N LYS A 63 -1.27 -8.61 -3.00
CA LYS A 63 -0.32 -8.92 -1.92
C LYS A 63 1.00 -8.15 -2.09
N PRO A 64 1.37 -7.23 -1.18
CA PRO A 64 2.67 -6.57 -1.23
C PRO A 64 3.80 -7.50 -0.77
N ASP A 65 5.00 -7.22 -1.27
CA ASP A 65 6.26 -7.80 -0.81
C ASP A 65 6.62 -7.24 0.58
N VAL A 66 6.21 -7.96 1.61
CA VAL A 66 6.36 -7.55 3.00
C VAL A 66 7.82 -7.49 3.43
N VAL A 67 8.71 -8.30 2.84
CA VAL A 67 10.14 -8.28 3.16
C VAL A 67 10.78 -6.99 2.66
N LYS A 68 10.56 -6.61 1.39
CA LYS A 68 11.03 -5.32 0.86
C LYS A 68 10.51 -4.14 1.69
N CYS A 69 9.21 -4.15 1.99
CA CYS A 69 8.58 -3.07 2.75
C CYS A 69 9.15 -2.96 4.17
N THR A 70 9.27 -4.10 4.87
CA THR A 70 9.82 -4.15 6.23
C THR A 70 11.26 -3.68 6.25
N SER A 71 12.14 -4.21 5.39
CA SER A 71 13.53 -3.78 5.30
C SER A 71 13.61 -2.27 5.07
N TYR A 72 12.83 -1.70 4.14
CA TYR A 72 12.87 -0.26 3.91
C TYR A 72 12.37 0.55 5.11
N ARG A 73 11.33 0.09 5.81
CA ARG A 73 10.80 0.78 6.98
C ARG A 73 11.73 0.71 8.18
N THR A 74 12.57 -0.32 8.30
CA THR A 74 13.45 -0.50 9.47
C THR A 74 14.87 0.01 9.23
N THR A 75 15.37 -0.01 7.98
CA THR A 75 16.79 0.27 7.71
C THR A 75 17.05 1.55 6.91
N ASN A 76 16.02 2.21 6.35
CA ASN A 76 16.21 3.43 5.57
C ASN A 76 16.76 4.58 6.45
N PRO A 77 17.96 5.12 6.16
CA PRO A 77 18.57 6.17 6.98
C PRO A 77 18.05 7.58 6.65
N GLN A 78 17.10 7.73 5.72
CA GLN A 78 16.62 9.04 5.24
C GLN A 78 15.32 9.50 5.92
N GLY A 79 14.91 8.85 7.01
CA GLY A 79 13.71 9.18 7.77
C GLY A 79 13.32 8.05 8.71
N SER A 80 12.31 8.29 9.56
CA SER A 80 11.78 7.28 10.48
C SER A 80 10.63 6.52 9.83
N ALA A 81 10.87 5.25 9.49
CA ALA A 81 9.94 4.37 8.77
C ALA A 81 9.53 4.90 7.38
N CYS A 82 8.37 4.45 6.89
CA CYS A 82 7.80 4.86 5.60
C CYS A 82 6.28 4.67 5.60
N SER A 83 5.59 5.63 4.99
CA SER A 83 4.13 5.65 4.77
C SER A 83 3.77 6.25 3.41
N ARG A 84 4.73 6.27 2.46
CA ARG A 84 4.57 6.99 1.19
C ARG A 84 3.35 6.54 0.39
N CYS A 85 3.01 5.26 0.40
CA CYS A 85 1.82 4.72 -0.28
C CYS A 85 0.50 5.33 0.22
N MET A 86 0.41 5.68 1.51
CA MET A 86 -0.78 6.35 2.05
C MET A 86 -0.84 7.81 1.58
N LYS A 87 0.30 8.50 1.56
CA LYS A 87 0.41 9.92 1.15
C LYS A 87 -0.07 10.15 -0.28
N ILE A 88 0.37 9.31 -1.20
CA ILE A 88 0.18 9.48 -2.65
C ILE A 88 -1.19 9.01 -3.16
N CYS A 89 -1.99 8.35 -2.32
CA CYS A 89 -3.22 7.70 -2.77
C CYS A 89 -4.24 8.75 -3.20
N PRO A 90 -4.92 8.61 -4.36
CA PRO A 90 -5.95 9.57 -4.77
C PRO A 90 -7.11 9.72 -3.78
N PHE A 91 -7.36 8.73 -2.92
CA PHE A 91 -8.35 8.83 -1.83
C PHE A 91 -7.82 9.55 -0.58
N ASN A 92 -6.52 9.87 -0.49
CA ASN A 92 -5.95 10.68 0.57
C ASN A 92 -6.08 12.18 0.25
N LYS A 93 -7.28 12.73 0.46
CA LYS A 93 -7.59 14.15 0.20
C LYS A 93 -7.87 14.94 1.47
N GLU A 94 -7.93 16.25 1.33
CA GLU A 94 -8.20 17.19 2.43
C GLU A 94 -9.64 17.09 2.96
N GLY A 95 -10.60 16.64 2.14
CA GLY A 95 -11.91 16.17 2.60
C GLY A 95 -13.13 16.83 1.94
N LEU A 96 -14.25 16.81 2.68
CA LEU A 96 -15.65 17.04 2.27
C LEU A 96 -15.97 18.39 1.63
N PHE A 97 -15.07 19.38 1.69
CA PHE A 97 -15.33 20.70 1.10
C PHE A 97 -14.56 20.93 -0.20
N THR A 98 -13.32 20.46 -0.29
CA THR A 98 -12.45 20.71 -1.46
C THR A 98 -12.48 19.58 -2.49
N HIS A 99 -12.68 18.33 -2.05
CA HIS A 99 -12.54 17.16 -2.92
C HIS A 99 -13.77 16.25 -2.93
N TRP A 100 -14.88 16.65 -2.31
CA TRP A 100 -16.05 15.79 -2.19
C TRP A 100 -16.64 15.40 -3.54
N VAL A 101 -16.68 16.32 -4.52
CA VAL A 101 -17.20 16.03 -5.86
C VAL A 101 -16.31 14.97 -6.52
N ALA A 102 -14.99 15.13 -6.46
CA ALA A 102 -14.05 14.16 -7.04
C ALA A 102 -14.16 12.78 -6.39
N LEU A 103 -14.28 12.73 -5.05
CA LEU A 103 -14.48 11.47 -4.32
C LEU A 103 -15.84 10.84 -4.64
N TRP A 104 -16.91 11.64 -4.69
CA TRP A 104 -18.24 11.20 -5.07
C TRP A 104 -18.25 10.62 -6.50
N MET A 105 -17.63 11.30 -7.46
CA MET A 105 -17.49 10.82 -8.84
C MET A 105 -16.69 9.51 -8.90
N ALA A 106 -15.57 9.41 -8.18
CA ALA A 106 -14.78 8.17 -8.12
C ALA A 106 -15.60 6.98 -7.58
N ILE A 107 -16.49 7.23 -6.63
CA ILE A 107 -17.37 6.22 -6.03
C ILE A 107 -18.54 5.87 -6.97
N LYS A 108 -19.24 6.87 -7.50
CA LYS A 108 -20.53 6.71 -8.20
C LYS A 108 -20.44 6.58 -9.71
N LEU A 109 -19.37 7.08 -10.35
CA LEU A 109 -19.23 7.17 -11.80
C LEU A 109 -18.00 6.38 -12.28
N PRO A 110 -18.12 5.06 -12.57
CA PRO A 110 -17.01 4.21 -12.97
C PRO A 110 -16.21 4.74 -14.17
N PHE A 111 -16.88 5.38 -15.13
CA PHE A 111 -16.26 5.95 -16.33
C PHE A 111 -15.31 7.12 -16.01
N SER A 112 -15.49 7.80 -14.88
CA SER A 112 -14.66 8.96 -14.49
C SER A 112 -13.30 8.56 -13.88
N ARG A 113 -13.13 7.30 -13.46
CA ARG A 113 -12.01 6.86 -12.60
C ARG A 113 -10.65 7.07 -13.26
N SER A 114 -10.48 6.66 -14.53
CA SER A 114 -9.21 6.84 -15.25
C SER A 114 -8.87 8.32 -15.44
N PHE A 115 -9.86 9.15 -15.73
CA PHE A 115 -9.67 10.60 -15.85
C PHE A 115 -9.25 11.22 -14.51
N LEU A 116 -9.89 10.84 -13.40
CA LEU A 116 -9.55 11.32 -12.07
C LEU A 116 -8.15 10.87 -11.62
N ILE A 117 -7.73 9.65 -11.96
CA ILE A 117 -6.37 9.14 -11.72
C ILE A 117 -5.35 10.00 -12.47
N TRP A 118 -5.58 10.27 -13.76
CA TRP A 118 -4.71 11.12 -14.56
C TRP A 118 -4.66 12.55 -14.01
N LEU A 119 -5.81 13.12 -13.67
CA LEU A 119 -5.92 14.46 -13.11
C LEU A 119 -5.18 14.58 -11.76
N ASP A 120 -5.20 13.52 -10.95
CA ASP A 120 -4.47 13.45 -9.68
C ASP A 120 -2.95 13.62 -9.86
N ASP A 121 -2.40 13.09 -10.96
CA ASP A 121 -0.98 13.26 -11.32
C ASP A 121 -0.70 14.64 -11.91
N VAL A 122 -1.54 15.13 -12.82
CA VAL A 122 -1.39 16.46 -13.46
C VAL A 122 -1.43 17.59 -12.43
N LEU A 123 -2.36 17.51 -11.47
CA LEU A 123 -2.48 18.50 -10.39
C LEU A 123 -1.37 18.36 -9.32
N GLY A 124 -0.44 17.41 -9.48
CA GLY A 124 0.71 17.27 -8.59
C GLY A 124 0.34 16.77 -7.19
N TYR A 125 -0.81 16.11 -7.02
CA TYR A 125 -1.17 15.58 -5.71
C TYR A 125 -0.19 14.49 -5.27
N GLY A 126 0.40 14.72 -4.10
CA GLY A 126 1.47 13.89 -3.55
C GLY A 126 2.84 14.59 -3.49
N ILE A 127 3.01 15.73 -4.16
CA ILE A 127 4.23 16.56 -4.02
C ILE A 127 4.34 17.08 -2.57
N PRO A 128 5.53 17.05 -1.94
CA PRO A 128 5.74 17.67 -0.63
C PRO A 128 5.43 19.18 -0.67
N ASN A 129 4.58 19.65 0.25
CA ASN A 129 4.28 21.07 0.40
C ASN A 129 5.19 21.67 1.51
N PRO A 130 6.17 22.52 1.19
CA PRO A 130 7.10 23.09 2.17
C PRO A 130 6.40 23.89 3.28
N ILE A 131 5.28 24.56 2.97
CA ILE A 131 4.51 25.36 3.93
C ILE A 131 3.98 24.48 5.08
N LYS A 132 3.72 23.20 4.82
CA LYS A 132 3.21 22.25 5.81
C LYS A 132 4.31 21.52 6.59
N LYS A 133 5.59 21.80 6.33
CA LYS A 133 6.73 21.20 7.05
C LYS A 133 7.01 21.99 8.33
N TRP A 134 6.27 21.69 9.39
CA TRP A 134 6.42 22.34 10.69
C TRP A 134 7.42 21.64 11.63
N TRP A 135 7.85 20.42 11.30
CA TRP A 135 8.75 19.61 12.14
C TRP A 135 10.23 19.85 11.82
N LEU A 136 11.09 19.47 12.77
CA LEU A 136 12.54 19.54 12.66
C LEU A 136 13.12 18.20 12.16
N ASP A 137 14.16 18.28 11.35
CA ASP A 137 14.88 17.10 10.85
C ASP A 137 15.93 16.65 11.88
N LEU A 138 15.48 15.94 12.93
CA LEU A 138 16.32 15.46 14.04
C LEU A 138 16.35 13.92 14.10
N GLU A 139 17.48 13.36 14.55
CA GLU A 139 17.67 11.95 14.83
C GLU A 139 18.39 11.74 16.19
N ILE A 140 18.14 10.60 16.85
CA ILE A 140 18.82 10.25 18.09
C ILE A 140 19.94 9.26 17.75
N VAL A 141 21.18 9.63 18.04
CA VAL A 141 22.36 8.78 17.86
C VAL A 141 23.15 8.77 19.16
N ASN A 142 23.42 7.56 19.68
CA ASN A 142 24.09 7.34 20.96
C ASN A 142 23.45 8.13 22.12
N GLY A 143 22.11 8.14 22.18
CA GLY A 143 21.34 8.84 23.21
C GLY A 143 21.27 10.36 23.06
N SER A 144 21.94 10.95 22.06
CA SER A 144 21.95 12.40 21.82
C SER A 144 21.13 12.79 20.61
N VAL A 145 20.33 13.86 20.74
CA VAL A 145 19.56 14.45 19.64
C VAL A 145 20.49 15.25 18.73
N GLN A 146 20.48 14.95 17.43
CA GLN A 146 21.34 15.56 16.42
C GLN A 146 20.51 15.92 15.18
N LYS A 147 21.02 16.83 14.34
CA LYS A 147 20.41 17.10 13.04
C LYS A 147 20.61 15.89 12.12
N ALA A 148 19.54 15.42 11.49
CA ALA A 148 19.59 14.25 10.63
C ALA A 148 20.56 14.45 9.46
N LYS A 149 21.49 13.50 9.26
CA LYS A 149 22.46 13.56 8.16
C LYS A 149 21.82 13.46 6.78
N LYS A 150 20.69 12.75 6.67
CA LYS A 150 19.95 12.53 5.41
C LYS A 150 18.46 12.62 5.65
N THR A 151 17.74 13.26 4.72
CA THR A 151 16.28 13.36 4.75
C THR A 151 15.67 13.11 3.38
N SER A 152 14.55 12.40 3.34
CA SER A 152 13.83 12.11 2.10
C SER A 152 12.83 13.22 1.78
N ASN A 153 13.04 13.95 0.68
CA ASN A 153 12.09 14.94 0.14
C ASN A 153 11.73 14.62 -1.33
N LYS A 154 11.17 13.43 -1.56
CA LYS A 154 10.91 12.90 -2.91
C LYS A 154 9.64 13.52 -3.52
N GLY A 155 9.77 14.15 -4.69
CA GLY A 155 8.68 14.55 -5.58
C GLY A 155 7.94 13.34 -6.20
N LEU A 156 7.06 13.58 -7.17
CA LEU A 156 6.38 12.50 -7.91
C LEU A 156 7.34 11.80 -8.88
N ASN A 157 7.11 10.51 -9.13
CA ASN A 157 7.92 9.73 -10.06
C ASN A 157 7.09 9.32 -11.30
N SER A 158 6.64 10.33 -12.04
CA SER A 158 5.70 10.16 -13.17
C SER A 158 6.29 9.42 -14.38
N THR A 159 7.62 9.35 -14.51
CA THR A 159 8.31 8.70 -15.62
C THR A 159 8.75 7.26 -15.35
N ARG A 160 8.49 6.74 -14.14
CA ARG A 160 8.89 5.39 -13.77
C ARG A 160 8.13 4.35 -14.59
N ASN A 161 8.86 3.38 -15.14
CA ASN A 161 8.29 2.24 -15.84
C ASN A 161 7.33 1.45 -14.93
N ILE A 162 6.19 1.05 -15.48
CA ILE A 162 5.09 0.35 -14.80
C ILE A 162 5.02 -1.06 -15.42
N PRO A 163 5.62 -2.08 -14.77
CA PRO A 163 5.46 -3.46 -15.20
C PRO A 163 3.98 -3.87 -15.19
N GLU A 164 3.59 -4.79 -16.06
CA GLU A 164 2.22 -5.33 -16.08
C GLU A 164 2.06 -6.56 -15.18
N ASP A 165 3.17 -7.13 -14.71
CA ASP A 165 3.20 -8.38 -13.96
C ASP A 165 3.68 -8.20 -12.51
N ASN A 166 3.60 -9.29 -11.72
CA ASN A 166 4.12 -9.37 -10.37
C ASN A 166 5.44 -10.16 -10.27
N ASN A 167 6.22 -10.31 -11.36
CA ASN A 167 7.44 -11.14 -11.37
C ASN A 167 8.49 -10.69 -10.35
N SER A 168 8.46 -9.41 -9.96
CA SER A 168 9.40 -8.83 -8.99
C SER A 168 8.94 -8.94 -7.52
N ILE A 169 7.72 -9.40 -7.29
CA ILE A 169 7.07 -9.50 -5.97
C ILE A 169 7.28 -10.89 -5.40
N ALA A 170 7.75 -10.96 -4.15
CA ALA A 170 7.78 -12.19 -3.38
C ALA A 170 6.69 -12.15 -2.31
N ILE A 171 5.88 -13.21 -2.25
CA ILE A 171 4.90 -13.44 -1.19
C ILE A 171 5.34 -14.63 -0.34
N PHE A 172 4.87 -14.68 0.90
CA PHE A 172 5.24 -15.73 1.85
C PHE A 172 3.92 -16.27 2.41
N PRO A 173 3.39 -17.38 1.89
CA PRO A 173 2.14 -17.96 2.38
C PRO A 173 2.38 -18.65 3.75
N PRO A 174 1.31 -18.97 4.51
CA PRO A 174 1.44 -19.46 5.89
C PRO A 174 2.36 -20.68 6.05
N GLU A 175 2.44 -21.54 5.03
CA GLU A 175 3.29 -22.73 5.01
C GLU A 175 4.80 -22.39 5.03
N THR A 176 5.15 -21.16 4.64
CA THR A 176 6.53 -20.64 4.66
C THR A 176 6.86 -19.81 5.90
N HIS A 177 5.87 -19.59 6.78
CA HIS A 177 6.09 -18.86 8.02
C HIS A 177 6.73 -19.78 9.07
N PRO A 178 7.53 -19.22 10.00
CA PRO A 178 7.98 -19.98 11.15
C PRO A 178 6.76 -20.47 11.95
N LEU A 179 6.80 -21.73 12.35
CA LEU A 179 5.79 -22.31 13.24
C LEU A 179 5.80 -21.58 14.60
N PRO A 180 4.65 -21.51 15.31
CA PRO A 180 4.57 -20.83 16.61
C PRO A 180 5.60 -21.30 17.65
N GLU A 181 5.98 -22.57 17.57
CA GLU A 181 6.94 -23.21 18.48
C GLU A 181 8.41 -22.89 18.15
N ASN A 182 8.68 -22.34 16.96
CA ASN A 182 10.04 -22.12 16.49
C ASN A 182 10.56 -20.74 16.91
N SER A 183 11.51 -20.72 17.85
CA SER A 183 12.21 -19.52 18.30
C SER A 183 13.48 -19.19 17.51
N ASN A 184 13.88 -20.04 16.56
CA ASN A 184 15.12 -19.83 15.80
C ASN A 184 14.95 -18.72 14.76
N SER A 185 16.08 -18.10 14.38
CA SER A 185 16.10 -17.14 13.28
C SER A 185 15.65 -17.82 11.98
N HIS A 186 14.65 -17.23 11.32
CA HIS A 186 14.12 -17.69 10.05
C HIS A 186 14.27 -16.58 9.02
N VAL A 187 15.11 -16.82 8.00
CA VAL A 187 15.34 -15.86 6.91
C VAL A 187 14.42 -16.21 5.75
N PRO A 188 13.51 -15.30 5.33
CA PRO A 188 12.62 -15.60 4.21
C PRO A 188 13.38 -15.78 2.88
N ASP A 189 13.19 -16.92 2.22
CA ASP A 189 13.76 -17.17 0.89
C ASP A 189 12.97 -16.42 -0.18
N ARG A 190 13.60 -15.39 -0.75
CA ARG A 190 13.00 -14.54 -1.77
C ARG A 190 12.73 -15.27 -3.09
N GLN A 191 13.55 -16.23 -3.49
CA GLN A 191 13.35 -16.95 -4.75
C GLN A 191 12.15 -17.89 -4.63
N VAL A 192 11.99 -18.55 -3.48
CA VAL A 192 10.79 -19.33 -3.16
C VAL A 192 9.57 -18.41 -3.16
N GLY A 193 9.62 -17.27 -2.46
CA GLY A 193 8.48 -16.36 -2.40
C GLY A 193 8.04 -15.78 -3.75
N LYS A 194 8.95 -15.64 -4.73
CA LYS A 194 8.58 -15.28 -6.11
C LYS A 194 7.88 -16.42 -6.85
N LYS A 195 8.28 -17.67 -6.61
CA LYS A 195 7.58 -18.85 -7.16
C LYS A 195 6.19 -18.96 -6.55
N ASP A 196 6.06 -18.69 -5.26
CA ASP A 196 4.77 -18.67 -4.56
C ASP A 196 3.83 -17.61 -5.13
N THR A 197 4.34 -16.42 -5.51
CA THR A 197 3.54 -15.41 -6.21
C THR A 197 2.91 -15.96 -7.49
N LYS A 198 3.71 -16.63 -8.33
CA LYS A 198 3.22 -17.23 -9.58
C LYS A 198 2.21 -18.35 -9.34
N LEU A 199 2.42 -19.16 -8.30
CA LEU A 199 1.49 -20.21 -7.91
C LEU A 199 0.17 -19.60 -7.42
N ALA A 200 0.21 -18.55 -6.62
CA ALA A 200 -0.96 -17.84 -6.11
C ALA A 200 -1.78 -17.16 -7.21
N GLU A 201 -1.11 -16.62 -8.24
CA GLU A 201 -1.77 -16.10 -9.44
C GLU A 201 -2.51 -17.21 -10.20
N ARG A 202 -1.86 -18.37 -10.39
CA ARG A 202 -2.48 -19.52 -11.07
C ARG A 202 -3.69 -20.04 -10.30
N LYS A 203 -3.54 -20.25 -8.99
CA LYS A 203 -4.63 -20.72 -8.12
C LYS A 203 -5.84 -19.78 -8.16
N LEU A 204 -5.62 -18.46 -8.23
CA LEU A 204 -6.73 -17.52 -8.35
C LEU A 204 -7.44 -17.65 -9.70
N LYS A 205 -6.70 -17.82 -10.80
CA LYS A 205 -7.29 -18.02 -12.13
C LYS A 205 -8.11 -19.31 -12.18
N GLU A 206 -7.55 -20.41 -11.70
CA GLU A 206 -8.25 -21.70 -11.58
C GLU A 206 -9.52 -21.55 -10.73
N LEU A 207 -9.48 -20.79 -9.64
CA LEU A 207 -10.67 -20.53 -8.82
C LEU A 207 -11.76 -19.80 -9.62
N TYR A 208 -11.39 -18.81 -10.44
CA TYR A 208 -12.33 -18.09 -11.29
C TYR A 208 -12.92 -18.91 -12.43
N GLU A 209 -12.15 -19.85 -12.98
CA GLU A 209 -12.63 -20.75 -14.04
C GLU A 209 -13.63 -21.80 -13.52
N ASN A 210 -13.61 -22.09 -12.21
CA ASN A 210 -14.47 -23.08 -11.58
C ASN A 210 -15.73 -22.48 -10.92
N LEU A 211 -15.92 -21.16 -10.98
CA LEU A 211 -17.09 -20.43 -10.44
C LEU A 211 -18.11 -20.14 -11.54
#